data_AF-A0A9D6J7U2-F1
#
_entry.id   AF-A0A9D6J7U2-F1
#
_cell.length_a   1.000
_cell.length_b   1.000
_cell.length_c   1.000
_cell.angle_alpha   90.00
_cell.angle_beta   90.00
_cell.angle_gamma   90.00
#
_symmetry.space_group_name_H-M   'P 1'
#
loop_
_entity.id
_entity.type
_entity.pdbx_description
1 polymer ?
#
loop_
_entity_poly.entity_id
_entity_poly.type
_entity_poly.pdbx_seq_one_letter_code
_entity_poly.pdbx_strand_id
1 'polypeptide(L)'
;MNFSEDKFLLVLICVFHFLIRGVLNLFFVISQTIFFGTAGVTSLPFVYAFMNLIYIALQSFSVSRLSQDSASRIERIAWVFFGLLLIRQIIPHPESVWISTFFLLLVMVFDLFFTQFFLHFLQEVFSLQEGKTFLPIVTGFGSLSFIVSGFLMKVLLEALSFRDLMAIGAVILGISNVLFGRIRRIRDENIPLEAEETKEKALPN
;
A
#
# COMPACT_ATOMS: atom_id res chain seq x y z
N MET A 1 3.49 20.21 -19.38
CA MET A 1 4.31 19.59 -18.31
C MET A 1 5.78 19.69 -18.67
N ASN A 2 6.64 20.00 -17.70
CA ASN A 2 8.09 20.13 -17.91
C ASN A 2 8.73 18.74 -17.73
N PHE A 3 9.44 18.22 -18.73
CA PHE A 3 9.96 16.84 -18.76
C PHE A 3 10.80 16.41 -17.54
N SER A 4 11.31 17.38 -16.78
CA SER A 4 12.03 17.16 -15.52
C SER A 4 11.10 16.85 -14.33
N GLU A 5 9.90 17.42 -14.29
CA GLU A 5 8.92 17.25 -13.21
C GLU A 5 8.25 15.88 -13.27
N ASP A 6 7.96 15.38 -14.48
CA ASP A 6 7.33 14.07 -14.70
C ASP A 6 8.24 12.93 -14.25
N LYS A 7 9.54 13.07 -14.54
CA LYS A 7 10.58 12.14 -14.07
C LYS A 7 10.73 12.18 -12.55
N PHE A 8 10.67 13.37 -11.95
CA PHE A 8 10.75 13.52 -10.51
C PHE A 8 9.55 12.85 -9.82
N LEU A 9 8.34 13.10 -10.31
CA LEU A 9 7.11 12.45 -9.82
C LEU A 9 7.20 10.93 -9.95
N LEU A 10 7.66 10.42 -11.11
CA LEU A 10 7.86 9.00 -11.33
C LEU A 10 8.83 8.39 -10.31
N VAL A 11 9.98 9.05 -10.06
CA VAL A 11 10.95 8.58 -9.06
C VAL A 11 10.32 8.55 -7.67
N LEU A 12 9.57 9.57 -7.28
CA LEU A 12 8.86 9.57 -5.98
C LEU A 12 7.86 8.42 -5.89
N ILE A 13 7.07 8.17 -6.95
CA ILE A 13 6.13 7.05 -7.02
C ILE A 13 6.86 5.71 -6.90
N CYS A 14 7.99 5.54 -7.59
CA CYS A 14 8.81 4.33 -7.50
C CYS A 14 9.37 4.12 -6.09
N VAL A 15 9.92 5.16 -5.47
CA VAL A 15 10.45 5.11 -4.09
C VAL A 15 9.33 4.80 -3.11
N PHE A 16 8.19 5.48 -3.23
CA PHE A 16 7.00 5.21 -2.43
C PHE A 16 6.54 3.76 -2.56
N HIS A 17 6.37 3.28 -3.80
CA HIS A 17 5.90 1.93 -4.07
C HIS A 17 6.88 0.87 -3.56
N PHE A 18 8.18 1.14 -3.66
CA PHE A 18 9.22 0.29 -3.09
C PHE A 18 9.13 0.22 -1.55
N LEU A 19 9.02 1.37 -0.87
CA LEU A 19 8.95 1.42 0.59
C LEU A 19 7.68 0.74 1.13
N ILE A 20 6.52 1.08 0.55
CA ILE A 20 5.23 0.55 1.00
C ILE A 20 5.13 -0.96 0.75
N ARG A 21 5.58 -1.47 -0.40
CA ARG A 21 5.55 -2.92 -0.67
C ARG A 21 6.57 -3.67 0.17
N GLY A 22 7.76 -3.10 0.39
CA GLY A 22 8.76 -3.68 1.27
C GLY A 22 8.28 -3.80 2.70
N VAL A 23 7.63 -2.76 3.23
CA VAL A 23 7.11 -2.79 4.61
C VAL A 23 5.88 -3.69 4.77
N LEU A 24 5.02 -3.77 3.75
CA LEU A 24 3.90 -4.71 3.76
C LEU A 24 4.35 -6.16 3.70
N ASN A 25 5.40 -6.45 2.93
CA ASN A 25 6.01 -7.76 2.95
C ASN A 25 6.56 -8.09 4.36
N LEU A 26 7.23 -7.12 5.01
CA LEU A 26 7.71 -7.28 6.38
C LEU A 26 6.57 -7.58 7.36
N PHE A 27 5.48 -6.82 7.32
CA PHE A 27 4.33 -7.06 8.19
C PHE A 27 3.67 -8.39 7.90
N PHE A 28 3.57 -8.78 6.64
CA PHE A 28 3.00 -10.07 6.25
C PHE A 28 3.81 -11.23 6.83
N VAL A 29 5.14 -11.22 6.63
CA VAL A 29 6.03 -12.26 7.17
C VAL A 29 5.95 -12.33 8.69
N ILE A 30 6.05 -11.21 9.40
CA ILE A 30 5.96 -11.18 10.87
C ILE A 30 4.60 -11.70 11.36
N SER A 31 3.51 -11.23 10.75
CA SER A 31 2.15 -11.65 11.12
C SER A 31 1.96 -13.15 10.91
N GLN A 32 2.48 -13.67 9.80
CA GLN A 32 2.39 -15.08 9.45
C GLN A 32 3.21 -15.95 10.43
N THR A 33 4.42 -15.51 10.81
CA THR A 33 5.24 -16.20 11.81
C THR A 33 4.55 -16.27 13.18
N ILE A 34 3.97 -15.16 13.65
CA ILE A 34 3.22 -15.11 14.92
C ILE A 34 1.96 -15.97 14.85
N PHE A 35 1.25 -15.93 13.71
CA PHE A 35 0.08 -16.77 13.49
C PHE A 35 0.44 -18.26 13.56
N PHE A 36 1.55 -18.68 12.94
CA PHE A 36 1.99 -20.07 13.01
C PHE A 36 2.34 -20.54 14.41
N GLY A 37 2.97 -19.67 15.23
CA GLY A 37 3.28 -19.99 16.62
C GLY A 37 2.04 -20.21 17.48
N THR A 38 0.90 -19.63 17.11
CA THR A 38 -0.34 -19.68 17.91
C THR A 38 -1.37 -20.67 17.36
N ALA A 39 -1.66 -20.61 16.06
CA ALA A 39 -2.74 -21.38 15.42
C ALA A 39 -2.28 -22.70 14.76
N GLY A 40 -0.97 -22.86 14.56
CA GLY A 40 -0.40 -23.99 13.84
C GLY A 40 -0.59 -23.93 12.32
N VAL A 41 0.25 -24.66 11.59
CA VAL A 41 0.30 -24.65 10.11
C VAL A 41 -0.96 -25.26 9.48
N THR A 42 -1.62 -26.19 10.16
CA THR A 42 -2.84 -26.86 9.68
C THR A 42 -4.05 -25.93 9.54
N SER A 43 -4.03 -24.79 10.23
CA SER A 43 -5.08 -23.76 10.17
C SER A 43 -4.98 -22.86 8.93
N LEU A 44 -3.84 -22.89 8.23
CA LEU A 44 -3.53 -21.98 7.13
C LEU A 44 -4.53 -22.08 5.95
N PRO A 45 -4.94 -23.27 5.46
CA PRO A 45 -5.91 -23.35 4.37
C PRO A 45 -7.24 -22.67 4.69
N PHE A 46 -7.69 -22.76 5.95
CA PHE A 46 -8.94 -22.13 6.39
C PHE A 46 -8.84 -20.60 6.43
N VAL A 47 -7.70 -20.06 6.89
CA VAL A 47 -7.42 -18.62 6.85
C VAL A 47 -7.43 -18.11 5.42
N TYR A 48 -6.79 -18.81 4.49
CA TYR A 48 -6.80 -18.42 3.07
C TYR A 48 -8.19 -18.54 2.45
N ALA A 49 -8.95 -19.60 2.76
CA ALA A 49 -10.33 -19.72 2.27
C ALA A 49 -11.21 -18.56 2.75
N PHE A 50 -11.11 -18.21 4.04
CA PHE A 50 -11.83 -17.09 4.62
C PHE A 50 -11.40 -15.74 4.01
N MET A 51 -10.09 -15.54 3.82
CA MET A 51 -9.56 -14.35 3.15
C MET A 51 -10.04 -14.22 1.71
N ASN A 52 -10.12 -15.32 0.95
CA ASN A 52 -10.65 -15.28 -0.41
C ASN A 52 -12.12 -14.83 -0.44
N LEU A 53 -12.94 -15.29 0.51
CA LEU A 53 -14.33 -14.82 0.63
C LEU A 53 -14.40 -13.32 0.96
N ILE A 54 -13.56 -12.85 1.90
CA ILE A 54 -13.43 -11.42 2.20
C ILE A 54 -13.01 -10.65 0.95
N TYR A 55 -12.02 -11.15 0.20
CA TYR A 55 -11.53 -10.53 -1.01
C TYR A 55 -12.63 -10.39 -2.06
N ILE A 56 -13.41 -11.44 -2.33
CA ILE A 56 -14.53 -11.41 -3.27
C ILE A 56 -15.56 -10.37 -2.84
N ALA A 57 -15.94 -10.36 -1.57
CA ALA A 57 -16.92 -9.41 -1.03
C ALA A 57 -16.43 -7.96 -1.13
N LEU A 58 -15.19 -7.69 -0.70
CA LEU A 58 -14.59 -6.36 -0.72
C LEU A 58 -14.31 -5.87 -2.15
N GLN A 59 -13.87 -6.75 -3.06
CA GLN A 59 -13.67 -6.41 -4.48
C GLN A 59 -14.98 -6.03 -5.14
N SER A 60 -16.02 -6.84 -4.96
CA SER A 60 -17.35 -6.58 -5.52
C SER A 60 -17.90 -5.23 -5.03
N PHE A 61 -17.70 -4.92 -3.74
CA PHE A 61 -18.10 -3.65 -3.16
C PHE A 61 -17.24 -2.47 -3.66
N SER A 62 -15.92 -2.61 -3.68
CA SER A 62 -14.98 -1.54 -4.05
C SER A 62 -15.14 -1.11 -5.52
N VAL A 63 -15.25 -2.08 -6.44
CA VAL A 63 -15.44 -1.83 -7.88
C VAL A 63 -16.74 -1.07 -8.14
N SER A 64 -17.82 -1.39 -7.43
CA SER A 64 -19.11 -0.69 -7.55
C SER A 64 -19.06 0.79 -7.09
N ARG A 65 -17.99 1.19 -6.40
CA ARG A 65 -17.84 2.53 -5.81
C ARG A 65 -16.49 3.17 -6.14
N LEU A 66 -15.85 2.80 -7.25
CA LEU A 66 -14.68 3.51 -7.75
C LEU A 66 -15.11 4.94 -8.16
N SER A 67 -14.88 5.90 -7.26
CA SER A 67 -15.03 7.34 -7.54
C SER A 67 -13.67 7.89 -7.98
N GLN A 68 -13.67 9.02 -8.69
CA GLN A 68 -12.50 9.73 -9.25
C GLN A 68 -11.48 10.27 -8.22
N ASP A 69 -11.37 9.68 -7.03
CA ASP A 69 -10.50 10.16 -5.96
C ASP A 69 -9.78 8.99 -5.27
N SER A 70 -8.97 8.27 -6.04
CA SER A 70 -8.22 7.11 -5.53
C SER A 70 -7.12 7.52 -4.59
N ALA A 71 -6.48 8.66 -4.82
CA ALA A 71 -5.43 9.18 -3.95
C ALA A 71 -5.91 9.44 -2.53
N SER A 72 -7.06 10.10 -2.33
CA SER A 72 -7.54 10.34 -0.96
C SER A 72 -7.93 9.05 -0.24
N ARG A 73 -8.33 8.00 -0.98
CA ARG A 73 -8.63 6.68 -0.41
C ARG A 73 -7.36 5.96 0.02
N ILE A 74 -6.31 5.96 -0.80
CA ILE A 74 -4.99 5.42 -0.42
C ILE A 74 -4.52 6.10 0.86
N GLU A 75 -4.52 7.43 0.88
CA GLU A 75 -4.05 8.20 2.03
C GLU A 75 -4.86 7.89 3.30
N ARG A 76 -6.19 7.88 3.23
CA ARG A 76 -7.05 7.56 4.37
C ARG A 76 -6.83 6.14 4.88
N ILE A 77 -6.83 5.15 4.00
CA ILE A 77 -6.66 3.74 4.37
C ILE A 77 -5.27 3.52 4.96
N ALA A 78 -4.23 4.17 4.41
CA ALA A 78 -2.86 4.06 4.90
C ALA A 78 -2.66 4.72 6.27
N TRP A 79 -3.30 5.87 6.54
CA TRP A 79 -3.29 6.49 7.87
C TRP A 79 -4.09 5.68 8.90
N VAL A 80 -5.24 5.12 8.52
CA VAL A 80 -6.02 4.23 9.39
C VAL A 80 -5.20 2.99 9.75
N PHE A 81 -4.59 2.35 8.76
CA PHE A 81 -3.75 1.17 8.99
C PHE A 81 -2.53 1.50 9.86
N PHE A 82 -1.88 2.65 9.63
CA PHE A 82 -0.81 3.14 10.49
C PHE A 82 -1.27 3.33 11.95
N GLY A 83 -2.44 3.95 12.16
CA GLY A 83 -3.03 4.11 13.49
C GLY A 83 -3.28 2.76 14.18
N LEU A 84 -3.85 1.78 13.46
CA LEU A 84 -4.07 0.43 13.98
C LEU A 84 -2.76 -0.27 14.36
N LEU A 85 -1.69 -0.06 13.58
CA LEU A 85 -0.36 -0.59 13.90
C LEU A 85 0.22 0.04 15.18
N LEU A 86 0.08 1.36 15.35
CA LEU A 86 0.53 2.03 16.58
C LEU A 86 -0.25 1.53 17.81
N ILE A 87 -1.57 1.35 17.68
CA ILE A 87 -2.40 0.78 18.74
C ILE A 87 -1.89 -0.60 19.13
N ARG A 88 -1.61 -1.48 18.14
CA ARG A 88 -1.04 -2.81 18.37
C ARG A 88 0.32 -2.78 19.06
N GLN A 89 1.14 -1.75 18.84
CA GLN A 89 2.46 -1.61 19.48
C GLN A 89 2.39 -1.20 20.95
N ILE A 90 1.35 -0.44 21.32
CA ILE A 90 1.23 0.15 22.65
C ILE A 90 0.45 -0.76 23.58
N ILE A 91 -0.60 -1.43 23.07
CA ILE A 91 -1.47 -2.25 23.91
C ILE A 91 -0.82 -3.63 24.12
N PRO A 92 -0.54 -4.03 25.38
CA PRO A 92 -0.11 -5.38 25.68
C PRO A 92 -1.22 -6.34 25.29
N HIS A 93 -0.90 -7.32 24.44
CA HIS A 93 -1.86 -8.32 24.01
C HIS A 93 -1.41 -9.69 24.52
N PRO A 94 -2.28 -10.45 25.20
CA PRO A 94 -2.03 -11.87 25.41
C PRO A 94 -1.88 -12.54 24.05
N GLU A 95 -0.99 -13.53 23.95
CA GLU A 95 -0.82 -14.32 22.73
C GLU A 95 -2.08 -15.14 22.42
N SER A 96 -3.03 -14.49 21.75
CA SER A 96 -4.31 -15.07 21.34
C SER A 96 -4.27 -15.35 19.85
N VAL A 97 -4.64 -16.58 19.49
CA VAL A 97 -4.83 -17.01 18.09
C VAL A 97 -5.73 -16.02 17.34
N TRP A 98 -6.79 -15.52 17.98
CA TRP A 98 -7.74 -14.60 17.36
C TRP A 98 -7.10 -13.25 17.04
N ILE A 99 -6.26 -12.73 17.93
CA ILE A 99 -5.56 -11.45 17.73
C ILE A 99 -4.51 -11.59 16.61
N SER A 100 -3.76 -12.69 16.60
CA SER A 100 -2.78 -12.98 15.55
C SER A 100 -3.44 -13.18 14.19
N THR A 101 -4.57 -13.91 14.16
CA THR A 101 -5.38 -14.12 12.95
C THR A 101 -5.89 -12.78 12.44
N PHE A 102 -6.60 -12.01 13.28
CA PHE A 102 -7.16 -10.72 12.89
C PHE A 102 -6.10 -9.78 12.33
N PHE A 103 -4.92 -9.73 12.95
CA PHE A 103 -3.83 -8.90 12.47
C PHE A 103 -3.30 -9.35 11.10
N LEU A 104 -3.13 -10.65 10.88
CA LEU A 104 -2.77 -11.20 9.56
C LEU A 104 -3.82 -10.84 8.50
N LEU A 105 -5.12 -11.02 8.80
CA LEU A 105 -6.20 -10.65 7.89
C LEU A 105 -6.16 -9.14 7.58
N LEU A 106 -5.91 -8.31 8.59
CA LEU A 106 -5.83 -6.85 8.43
C LEU A 106 -4.71 -6.44 7.48
N VAL A 107 -3.51 -7.02 7.61
CA VAL A 107 -2.38 -6.77 6.70
C VAL A 107 -2.74 -7.16 5.28
N MET A 108 -3.36 -8.34 5.09
CA MET A 108 -3.77 -8.83 3.78
C MET A 108 -4.86 -7.96 3.13
N VAL A 109 -5.88 -7.55 3.91
CA VAL A 109 -6.93 -6.63 3.44
C VAL A 109 -6.34 -5.27 3.05
N PHE A 110 -5.41 -4.74 3.85
CA PHE A 110 -4.72 -3.51 3.52
C PHE A 110 -3.95 -3.64 2.21
N ASP A 111 -3.17 -4.71 2.03
CA ASP A 111 -2.39 -4.94 0.81
C ASP A 111 -3.28 -5.00 -0.44
N LEU A 112 -4.44 -5.65 -0.32
CA LEU A 112 -5.42 -5.72 -1.39
C LEU A 112 -5.93 -4.33 -1.79
N PHE A 113 -6.43 -3.55 -0.82
CA PHE A 113 -6.97 -2.22 -1.09
C PHE A 113 -5.90 -1.28 -1.61
N PHE A 114 -4.72 -1.33 -0.99
CA PHE A 114 -3.57 -0.54 -1.43
C PHE A 114 -3.27 -0.83 -2.90
N THR A 115 -3.12 -2.09 -3.28
CA THR A 115 -2.80 -2.49 -4.66
C THR A 115 -3.86 -2.00 -5.65
N GLN A 116 -5.15 -2.15 -5.32
CA GLN A 116 -6.24 -1.72 -6.20
C GLN A 116 -6.28 -0.21 -6.40
N PHE A 117 -6.31 0.55 -5.31
CA PHE A 117 -6.37 2.01 -5.42
C PHE A 117 -5.08 2.57 -5.99
N PHE A 118 -3.93 1.95 -5.70
CA PHE A 118 -2.65 2.37 -6.26
C PHE A 118 -2.61 2.20 -7.78
N LEU A 119 -3.08 1.07 -8.32
CA LEU A 119 -3.18 0.89 -9.76
C LEU A 119 -4.11 1.91 -10.41
N HIS A 120 -5.27 2.19 -9.81
CA HIS A 120 -6.18 3.22 -10.29
C HIS A 120 -5.55 4.62 -10.21
N PHE A 121 -4.83 4.91 -9.14
CA PHE A 121 -4.06 6.15 -8.98
C PHE A 121 -3.00 6.30 -10.08
N LEU A 122 -2.28 5.24 -10.44
CA LEU A 122 -1.32 5.30 -11.54
C LEU A 122 -1.98 5.59 -12.89
N GLN A 123 -3.22 5.11 -13.10
CA GLN A 123 -4.03 5.43 -14.29
C GLN A 123 -4.54 6.88 -14.28
N GLU A 124 -4.76 7.47 -13.10
CA GLU A 124 -5.08 8.89 -12.95
C GLU A 124 -3.86 9.79 -13.19
N VAL A 125 -2.65 9.30 -12.90
CA VAL A 125 -1.39 10.08 -13.00
C VAL A 125 -0.77 10.02 -14.40
N PHE A 126 -0.77 8.84 -15.04
CA PHE A 126 -0.09 8.65 -16.31
C PHE A 126 -1.09 8.58 -17.47
N SER A 127 -0.79 9.28 -18.56
CA SER A 127 -1.52 9.10 -19.81
C SER A 127 -1.38 7.65 -20.33
N LEU A 128 -2.25 7.24 -21.24
CA LEU A 128 -2.21 5.89 -21.84
C LEU A 128 -0.86 5.55 -22.50
N GLN A 129 -0.16 6.54 -23.06
CA GLN A 129 1.15 6.33 -23.69
C GLN A 129 2.25 6.18 -22.63
N GLU A 130 2.27 7.06 -21.64
CA GLU A 130 3.22 7.02 -20.52
C GLU A 130 3.05 5.76 -19.67
N GLY A 131 1.81 5.33 -19.43
CA GLY A 131 1.50 4.14 -18.64
C GLY A 131 2.15 2.88 -19.21
N LYS A 132 2.26 2.74 -20.54
CA LYS A 132 2.94 1.60 -21.17
C LYS A 132 4.44 1.54 -20.84
N THR A 133 5.06 2.69 -20.63
CA THR A 133 6.49 2.80 -20.34
C THR A 133 6.77 2.80 -18.83
N PHE A 134 5.95 3.51 -18.05
CA PHE A 134 6.20 3.75 -16.63
C PHE A 134 5.59 2.71 -15.70
N LEU A 135 4.45 2.10 -16.03
CA LEU A 135 3.86 1.04 -15.18
C LEU A 135 4.82 -0.13 -14.98
N PRO A 136 5.50 -0.67 -16.02
CA PRO A 136 6.48 -1.75 -15.82
C PRO A 136 7.60 -1.35 -14.86
N ILE A 137 8.08 -0.10 -14.95
CA ILE A 137 9.13 0.44 -14.06
C ILE A 137 8.63 0.47 -12.62
N VAL A 138 7.45 1.07 -12.38
CA VAL A 138 6.85 1.17 -11.04
C VAL A 138 6.59 -0.22 -10.45
N THR A 139 6.08 -1.16 -11.25
CA THR A 139 5.89 -2.55 -10.80
C THR A 139 7.20 -3.26 -10.54
N GLY A 140 8.26 -2.96 -11.31
CA GLY A 140 9.60 -3.49 -11.10
C GLY A 140 10.18 -3.07 -9.75
N PHE A 141 10.00 -1.81 -9.34
CA PHE A 141 10.36 -1.35 -8.00
C PHE A 141 9.52 -2.05 -6.91
N GLY A 142 8.23 -2.26 -7.15
CA GLY A 142 7.38 -3.06 -6.27
C GLY A 142 7.93 -4.48 -6.06
N SER A 143 8.30 -5.18 -7.13
CA SER A 143 8.90 -6.52 -7.07
C SER A 143 10.28 -6.51 -6.40
N LEU A 144 11.13 -5.53 -6.73
CA LEU A 144 12.45 -5.37 -6.13
C LEU A 144 12.36 -5.22 -4.61
N SER A 145 11.32 -4.55 -4.10
CA SER A 145 11.10 -4.41 -2.67
C SER A 145 10.89 -5.76 -1.96
N PHE A 146 10.25 -6.75 -2.59
CA PHE A 146 10.09 -8.10 -2.00
C PHE A 146 11.42 -8.82 -1.89
N ILE A 147 12.29 -8.68 -2.90
CA ILE A 147 13.63 -9.27 -2.88
C ILE A 147 14.46 -8.65 -1.77
N VAL A 148 14.52 -7.30 -1.74
CA VAL A 148 15.33 -6.56 -0.76
C VAL A 148 14.82 -6.78 0.65
N SER A 149 13.50 -6.69 0.88
CA SER A 149 12.91 -6.93 2.20
C SER A 149 13.06 -8.37 2.67
N GLY A 150 12.95 -9.36 1.76
CA GLY A 150 13.16 -10.77 2.11
C GLY A 150 14.61 -11.05 2.54
N PHE A 151 15.60 -10.49 1.84
CA PHE A 151 17.01 -10.61 2.22
C PHE A 151 17.30 -9.90 3.55
N LEU A 152 16.81 -8.66 3.70
CA LEU A 152 16.99 -7.89 4.93
C LEU A 152 16.32 -8.56 6.12
N MET A 153 15.14 -9.15 5.94
CA MET A 153 14.40 -9.81 7.02
C MET A 153 15.24 -10.91 7.69
N LYS A 154 15.95 -11.73 6.91
CA LYS A 154 16.82 -12.77 7.47
C LYS A 154 17.86 -12.18 8.43
N VAL A 155 18.56 -11.13 7.99
CA VAL A 155 19.61 -10.46 8.79
C VAL A 155 19.00 -9.75 10.00
N LEU A 156 17.87 -9.08 9.81
CA LEU A 156 17.22 -8.30 10.85
C LEU A 156 16.63 -9.20 11.95
N LEU A 157 16.11 -10.38 11.63
CA LEU A 157 15.61 -11.34 12.60
C LEU A 157 16.72 -11.93 13.50
N GLU A 158 17.96 -11.95 13.04
CA GLU A 158 19.11 -12.38 13.85
C GLU A 158 19.51 -11.33 14.90
N ALA A 159 19.16 -10.05 14.67
CA ALA A 159 19.60 -8.93 15.51
C ALA A 159 18.48 -8.24 16.31
N LEU A 160 17.22 -8.36 15.89
CA LEU A 160 16.10 -7.58 16.41
C LEU A 160 14.93 -8.46 16.83
N SER A 161 14.17 -7.99 17.84
CA SER A 161 12.92 -8.65 18.22
C SER A 161 11.80 -8.35 17.22
N PHE A 162 10.74 -9.19 17.18
CA PHE A 162 9.55 -8.90 16.38
C PHE A 162 8.92 -7.54 16.70
N ARG A 163 9.01 -7.10 17.96
CA ARG A 163 8.51 -5.79 18.37
C ARG A 163 9.31 -4.66 17.71
N ASP A 164 10.63 -4.77 17.69
CA ASP A 164 11.50 -3.76 17.08
C ASP A 164 11.29 -3.71 15.57
N LEU A 165 11.16 -4.87 14.91
CA LEU A 165 10.87 -4.94 13.48
C LEU A 165 9.53 -4.30 13.12
N MET A 166 8.51 -4.54 13.94
CA MET A 166 7.21 -3.91 13.76
C MET A 166 7.27 -2.40 13.97
N ALA A 167 8.05 -1.92 14.94
CA ALA A 167 8.25 -0.48 15.16
C ALA A 167 8.99 0.18 13.98
N ILE A 168 10.06 -0.45 13.48
CA ILE A 168 10.75 -0.01 12.26
C ILE A 168 9.79 0.02 11.07
N GLY A 169 8.98 -1.02 10.90
CA GLY A 169 7.96 -1.07 9.87
C GLY A 169 6.95 0.07 10.02
N ALA A 170 6.48 0.37 11.22
CA ALA A 170 5.57 1.49 11.45
C ALA A 170 6.23 2.82 11.05
N VAL A 171 7.50 3.04 11.36
CA VAL A 171 8.26 4.22 10.94
C VAL A 171 8.33 4.32 9.41
N ILE A 172 8.69 3.23 8.72
CA ILE A 172 8.76 3.20 7.25
C ILE A 172 7.38 3.48 6.63
N LEU A 173 6.31 2.92 7.18
CA LEU A 173 4.95 3.18 6.75
C LEU A 173 4.56 4.65 6.96
N GLY A 174 4.91 5.24 8.10
CA GLY A 174 4.68 6.66 8.38
C GLY A 174 5.41 7.56 7.39
N ILE A 175 6.67 7.26 7.08
CA ILE A 175 7.45 7.95 6.04
C ILE A 175 6.77 7.80 4.68
N SER A 176 6.31 6.59 4.34
CA SER A 176 5.61 6.31 3.08
C SER A 176 4.31 7.10 2.97
N ASN A 177 3.55 7.24 4.05
CA ASN A 177 2.33 8.05 4.07
C ASN A 177 2.61 9.53 3.83
N VAL A 178 3.63 10.08 4.48
CA VAL A 178 4.06 11.47 4.27
C VAL A 178 4.54 11.68 2.84
N LEU A 179 5.31 10.74 2.30
CA LEU A 179 5.77 10.76 0.91
C LEU A 179 4.60 10.72 -0.07
N PHE A 180 3.60 9.87 0.17
CA PHE A 180 2.40 9.80 -0.66
C PHE A 180 1.60 11.11 -0.63
N GLY A 181 1.46 11.76 0.53
CA GLY A 181 0.84 13.08 0.64
C GLY A 181 1.58 14.13 -0.20
N ARG A 182 2.92 14.05 -0.30
CA ARG A 182 3.71 14.90 -1.19
C ARG A 182 3.47 14.59 -2.67
N ILE A 183 3.45 13.32 -3.05
CA ILE A 183 3.13 12.88 -4.42
C ILE A 183 1.76 13.40 -4.84
N ARG A 184 0.75 13.22 -3.99
CA ARG A 184 -0.61 13.72 -4.22
C ARG A 184 -0.63 15.23 -4.42
N ARG A 185 0.06 15.98 -3.56
CA ARG A 185 0.11 17.44 -3.65
C ARG A 185 0.75 17.91 -4.95
N ILE A 186 1.88 17.33 -5.35
CA ILE A 186 2.56 17.65 -6.62
C ILE A 186 1.63 17.35 -7.80
N ARG A 187 0.93 16.22 -7.77
CA ARG A 187 -0.07 15.88 -8.78
C ARG A 187 -1.19 16.94 -8.83
N ASP A 188 -1.77 17.29 -7.70
CA ASP A 188 -2.90 18.23 -7.63
C ASP A 188 -2.50 19.64 -8.09
N GLU A 189 -1.27 20.07 -7.79
CA GLU A 189 -0.68 21.33 -8.28
C GLU A 189 -0.43 21.31 -9.80
N ASN A 190 -0.28 20.13 -10.41
CA ASN A 190 -0.05 19.94 -11.84
C ASN A 190 -1.32 19.64 -12.67
N ILE A 191 -2.44 19.31 -12.02
CA ILE A 191 -3.78 19.16 -12.64
C ILE A 191 -4.71 20.39 -12.41
N PRO A 192 -4.34 21.67 -12.67
CA PRO A 192 -5.33 22.76 -12.72
C PRO A 192 -5.71 23.29 -14.11
N LEU A 193 -5.11 22.89 -15.25
CA LEU A 193 -5.28 23.64 -16.51
C LEU A 193 -6.06 22.95 -17.66
N GLU A 194 -6.18 21.62 -17.70
CA GLU A 194 -6.88 20.96 -18.83
C GLU A 194 -8.41 20.94 -18.67
N ALA A 195 -8.91 21.10 -17.44
CA ALA A 195 -10.35 21.06 -17.15
C ALA A 195 -11.08 22.39 -17.44
N GLU A 196 -10.37 23.52 -17.47
CA GLU A 196 -10.94 24.82 -17.87
C GLU A 196 -10.90 25.01 -19.39
N GLU A 197 -9.82 24.65 -20.09
CA GLU A 197 -9.75 24.76 -21.56
C GLU A 197 -10.80 23.89 -22.28
N THR A 198 -11.14 22.72 -21.72
CA THR A 198 -12.18 21.85 -22.29
C THR A 198 -13.59 22.40 -22.02
N LYS A 199 -13.80 23.11 -20.92
CA LYS A 199 -15.09 23.77 -20.61
C LYS A 199 -15.28 25.05 -21.42
N GLU A 200 -14.23 25.81 -21.68
CA GLU A 200 -14.27 27.01 -22.50
C GLU A 200 -14.46 26.69 -23.99
N LYS A 201 -13.89 25.59 -24.50
CA LYS A 201 -14.14 25.09 -25.87
C LYS A 201 -15.48 24.38 -26.06
N ALA A 202 -16.17 23.99 -24.99
CA ALA A 202 -17.46 23.30 -25.04
C ALA A 202 -18.67 24.24 -24.95
N LEU A 203 -18.46 25.55 -24.81
CA LEU A 203 -19.51 26.56 -24.91
C LEU A 203 -19.48 27.20 -26.31
N PRO A 204 -20.32 26.75 -27.26
CA PRO A 204 -20.60 27.56 -28.43
C PRO A 204 -21.32 28.84 -28.00
N ASN A 205 -20.82 29.99 -28.45
CA ASN A 205 -21.57 31.25 -28.49
C ASN A 205 -22.87 31.08 -29.29
#